data_AF-A0A8I1G8F0-F1
#
_entry.id   AF-A0A8I1G8F0-F1
#
_cell.length_a   1.000
_cell.length_b   1.000
_cell.length_c   1.000
_cell.angle_alpha   90.00
_cell.angle_beta   90.00
_cell.angle_gamma   90.00
#
_symmetry.space_group_name_H-M   'P 1'
#
loop_
_entity.id
_entity.type
_entity.pdbx_description
1 polymer ?
#
loop_
_entity_poly.entity_id
_entity_poly.type
_entity_poly.pdbx_seq_one_letter_code
_entity_poly.pdbx_strand_id
1 'polypeptide(L)'
;MADAEKYLAHVKKYVSSPNEDAVAAIVRHLGIALRNRDSALVSGTDPEELKRVRESWLKKKLALTESDEALDAAIQSLMEKMKGDRSKERVTVYYMLADHFGKLEGLVKPAAAPKAAKAEAKPAAEAKPAKSAAKK
;
A
#
# COMPACT_ATOMS: atom_id res chain seq x y z
N MET A 1 -6.33 10.57 -19.55
CA MET A 1 -5.61 10.16 -18.33
C MET A 1 -5.01 8.78 -18.56
N ALA A 2 -4.02 8.69 -19.46
CA ALA A 2 -3.51 7.40 -19.97
C ALA A 2 -2.70 6.61 -18.91
N ASP A 3 -2.18 7.27 -17.87
CA ASP A 3 -1.34 6.62 -16.87
C ASP A 3 -2.16 5.83 -15.83
N ALA A 4 -3.38 6.26 -15.50
CA ALA A 4 -4.21 5.60 -14.49
C ALA A 4 -4.59 4.17 -14.88
N GLU A 5 -4.92 3.94 -16.15
CA GLU A 5 -5.27 2.61 -16.69
C GLU A 5 -4.10 1.62 -16.57
N LYS A 6 -2.86 2.09 -16.82
CA LYS A 6 -1.64 1.30 -16.64
C LYS A 6 -1.49 0.85 -15.19
N TYR A 7 -1.63 1.77 -14.24
CA TYR A 7 -1.53 1.43 -12.82
C TYR A 7 -2.67 0.53 -12.38
N LEU A 8 -3.87 0.73 -12.91
CA LEU A 8 -5.03 -0.08 -12.60
C LEU A 8 -4.85 -1.54 -13.02
N ALA A 9 -4.20 -1.82 -14.16
CA ALA A 9 -3.82 -3.17 -14.55
C ALA A 9 -2.84 -3.84 -13.56
N HIS A 10 -1.93 -3.06 -12.97
CA HIS A 10 -1.04 -3.56 -11.91
C HIS A 10 -1.77 -3.78 -10.58
N VAL A 11 -2.67 -2.88 -10.19
CA VAL A 11 -3.49 -3.02 -8.98
C VAL A 11 -4.40 -4.25 -9.08
N LYS A 12 -4.98 -4.52 -10.26
CA LYS A 12 -5.81 -5.71 -10.54
C LYS A 12 -5.11 -7.04 -10.25
N LYS A 13 -3.77 -7.08 -10.23
CA LYS A 13 -3.00 -8.29 -9.88
C LYS A 13 -3.11 -8.65 -8.40
N TYR A 14 -3.37 -7.67 -7.54
CA TYR A 14 -3.42 -7.86 -6.08
C TYR A 14 -4.83 -7.66 -5.52
N VAL A 15 -5.67 -6.88 -6.20
CA VAL A 15 -7.02 -6.56 -5.77
C VAL A 15 -7.98 -6.86 -6.92
N SER A 16 -8.90 -7.82 -6.71
CA SER A 16 -9.80 -8.28 -7.78
C SER A 16 -10.78 -7.20 -8.26
N SER A 17 -11.16 -6.26 -7.39
CA SER A 17 -12.12 -5.20 -7.71
C SER A 17 -11.59 -3.83 -7.27
N PRO A 18 -10.62 -3.26 -8.01
CA PRO A 18 -10.01 -2.01 -7.61
C PRO A 18 -10.90 -0.80 -7.94
N ASN A 19 -10.87 0.18 -7.05
CA ASN A 19 -11.57 1.43 -7.22
C ASN A 19 -10.77 2.36 -8.14
N GLU A 20 -11.28 2.57 -9.36
CA GLU A 20 -10.62 3.35 -10.40
C GLU A 20 -10.45 4.82 -10.01
N ASP A 21 -11.44 5.40 -9.31
CA ASP A 21 -11.39 6.78 -8.82
C ASP A 21 -10.32 6.97 -7.75
N ALA A 22 -10.14 5.99 -6.86
CA ALA A 22 -9.06 6.00 -5.88
C ALA A 22 -7.68 5.92 -6.57
N VAL A 23 -7.53 5.07 -7.59
CA VAL A 23 -6.29 5.01 -8.39
C VAL A 23 -6.05 6.35 -9.09
N ALA A 24 -7.06 6.94 -9.72
CA ALA A 24 -6.96 8.23 -10.38
C ALA A 24 -6.62 9.36 -9.39
N ALA A 25 -7.16 9.33 -8.18
CA ALA A 25 -6.82 10.27 -7.11
C ALA A 25 -5.36 10.15 -6.67
N ILE A 26 -4.85 8.92 -6.53
CA ILE A 26 -3.43 8.68 -6.21
C ILE A 26 -2.52 9.17 -7.33
N VAL A 27 -2.87 8.90 -8.59
CA VAL A 27 -2.11 9.38 -9.76
C VAL A 27 -2.07 10.91 -9.81
N ARG A 28 -3.21 11.57 -9.56
CA ARG A 28 -3.28 13.04 -9.44
C ARG A 28 -2.45 13.58 -8.29
N HIS A 29 -2.44 12.89 -7.15
CA HIS A 29 -1.63 13.28 -6.00
C HIS A 29 -0.13 13.20 -6.29
N LEU A 30 0.31 12.14 -6.97
CA LEU A 30 1.72 11.94 -7.30
C LEU A 30 2.18 12.87 -8.43
N GLY A 31 1.33 13.15 -9.43
CA GLY A 31 1.54 14.19 -10.43
C GLY A 31 2.93 14.15 -11.07
N ILE A 32 3.76 15.18 -10.78
CA ILE A 32 5.13 15.31 -11.31
C ILE A 32 6.02 14.14 -10.89
N ALA A 33 5.80 13.54 -9.72
CA ALA A 33 6.60 12.41 -9.23
C ALA A 33 6.49 11.18 -10.14
N LEU A 34 5.42 11.05 -10.94
CA LEU A 34 5.27 9.95 -11.90
C LEU A 34 6.06 10.15 -13.20
N ARG A 35 6.53 11.38 -13.48
CA ARG A 35 7.34 11.67 -14.66
C ARG A 35 8.77 11.15 -14.55
N ASN A 36 9.24 10.90 -13.33
CA ASN A 36 10.54 10.30 -13.07
C ASN A 36 10.39 8.82 -12.72
N ARG A 37 11.23 7.96 -13.32
CA ARG A 37 11.15 6.50 -13.13
C ARG A 37 11.44 6.09 -11.69
N ASP A 38 12.48 6.65 -11.07
CA ASP A 38 12.85 6.32 -9.69
C ASP A 38 11.78 6.78 -8.71
N SER A 39 11.18 7.95 -8.96
CA SER A 39 10.10 8.47 -8.13
C SER A 39 8.76 7.75 -8.35
N ALA A 40 8.56 7.11 -9.50
CA ALA A 40 7.39 6.27 -9.77
C ALA A 40 7.48 4.87 -9.14
N LEU A 41 8.65 4.48 -8.64
CA LEU A 41 8.91 3.20 -7.99
C LEU A 41 9.14 3.39 -6.48
N VAL A 42 8.97 2.32 -5.72
CA VAL A 42 9.27 2.28 -4.28
C VAL A 42 10.25 1.15 -4.02
N SER A 43 11.35 1.47 -3.34
CA SER A 43 12.31 0.46 -2.91
C SER A 43 11.82 -0.19 -1.61
N GLY A 44 11.46 -1.46 -1.68
CA GLY A 44 11.04 -2.25 -0.52
C GLY A 44 12.19 -2.62 0.44
N THR A 45 13.43 -2.38 0.03
CA THR A 45 14.65 -2.71 0.79
C THR A 45 15.36 -1.49 1.33
N ASP A 46 14.94 -0.28 0.95
CA ASP A 46 15.57 0.96 1.38
C ASP A 46 14.81 1.56 2.58
N PRO A 47 15.42 1.61 3.78
CA PRO A 47 14.72 2.03 4.98
C PRO A 47 14.32 3.51 4.96
N GLU A 48 15.08 4.37 4.27
CA GLU A 48 14.72 5.79 4.14
C GLU A 48 13.49 5.98 3.27
N GLU A 49 13.37 5.22 2.18
CA GLU A 49 12.19 5.20 1.34
C GLU A 49 10.95 4.70 2.10
N LEU A 50 11.07 3.60 2.88
CA LEU A 50 9.96 3.11 3.70
C LEU A 50 9.48 4.16 4.71
N LYS A 51 10.43 4.82 5.39
CA LYS A 51 10.14 5.93 6.31
C LYS A 51 9.43 7.07 5.59
N ARG A 52 9.85 7.44 4.37
CA ARG A 52 9.19 8.49 3.58
C ARG A 52 7.75 8.15 3.25
N VAL A 53 7.48 6.90 2.87
CA VAL A 53 6.12 6.39 2.64
C VAL A 53 5.30 6.47 3.92
N ARG A 54 5.86 6.03 5.06
CA ARG A 54 5.19 6.11 6.36
C ARG A 54 4.81 7.55 6.74
N GLU A 55 5.78 8.48 6.73
CA GLU A 55 5.55 9.86 7.17
C GLU A 55 4.67 10.65 6.18
N SER A 56 4.95 10.55 4.88
CA SER A 56 4.30 11.39 3.88
C SER A 56 2.97 10.83 3.39
N TRP A 57 2.86 9.50 3.28
CA TRP A 57 1.64 8.86 2.80
C TRP A 57 0.74 8.45 3.97
N LEU A 58 1.21 7.54 4.84
CA LEU A 58 0.37 6.96 5.89
C LEU A 58 -0.05 8.00 6.94
N LYS A 59 0.90 8.73 7.50
CA LYS A 59 0.60 9.74 8.52
C LYS A 59 0.01 11.01 7.93
N LYS A 60 0.68 11.62 6.95
CA LYS A 60 0.26 12.95 6.46
C LYS A 60 -0.93 12.89 5.51
N LYS A 61 -1.02 11.91 4.62
CA LYS A 61 -2.07 11.85 3.60
C LYS A 61 -3.29 11.04 4.05
N LEU A 62 -3.07 9.87 4.67
CA LEU A 62 -4.16 9.03 5.19
C LEU A 62 -4.57 9.39 6.62
N ALA A 63 -3.85 10.30 7.29
CA ALA A 63 -4.10 10.71 8.67
C ALA A 63 -4.20 9.51 9.62
N LEU A 64 -3.27 8.55 9.48
CA LEU A 64 -3.17 7.42 10.38
C LEU A 64 -2.45 7.85 11.66
N THR A 65 -3.05 7.51 12.79
CA THR A 65 -2.55 7.80 14.15
C THR A 65 -1.90 6.59 14.81
N GLU A 66 -1.76 5.49 14.07
CA GLU A 66 -1.10 4.27 14.52
C GLU A 66 0.39 4.53 14.82
N SER A 67 0.97 3.69 15.67
CA SER A 67 2.40 3.72 15.98
C SER A 67 3.26 3.46 14.76
N ASP A 68 4.46 4.05 14.75
CA ASP A 68 5.47 3.88 13.69
C ASP A 68 5.73 2.40 13.37
N GLU A 69 5.86 1.57 14.39
CA GLU A 69 6.09 0.13 14.27
C GLU A 69 4.95 -0.60 13.56
N ALA A 70 3.70 -0.23 13.83
CA ALA A 70 2.54 -0.82 13.17
C ALA A 70 2.48 -0.43 11.69
N LEU A 71 2.79 0.83 11.39
CA LEU A 71 2.84 1.33 10.02
C LEU A 71 4.00 0.70 9.23
N ASP A 72 5.19 0.58 9.84
CA ASP A 72 6.33 -0.11 9.23
C ASP A 72 6.04 -1.59 9.00
N ALA A 73 5.42 -2.28 9.96
CA ALA A 73 5.04 -3.69 9.80
C ALA A 73 4.07 -3.89 8.63
N ALA A 74 3.09 -3.00 8.47
CA ALA A 74 2.17 -3.03 7.33
C ALA A 74 2.89 -2.80 5.99
N ILE A 75 3.80 -1.81 5.94
CA ILE A 75 4.63 -1.54 4.76
C ILE A 75 5.49 -2.77 4.43
N GLN A 76 6.20 -3.35 5.40
CA GLN A 76 7.05 -4.52 5.18
C GLN A 76 6.25 -5.73 4.72
N SER A 77 5.09 -6.01 5.33
CA SER A 77 4.20 -7.10 4.91
C SER A 77 3.78 -6.95 3.45
N LEU A 78 3.50 -5.72 3.02
CA LEU A 78 3.14 -5.41 1.64
C LEU A 78 4.35 -5.51 0.70
N MET A 79 5.53 -5.06 1.11
CA MET A 79 6.77 -5.21 0.33
C MET A 79 7.14 -6.68 0.15
N GLU A 80 6.91 -7.53 1.16
CA GLU A 80 7.10 -8.98 1.07
C GLU A 80 6.13 -9.61 0.07
N LYS A 81 4.85 -9.20 0.07
CA LYS A 81 3.87 -9.63 -0.93
C LYS A 81 4.27 -9.26 -2.36
N MET A 82 4.89 -8.08 -2.55
CA MET A 82 5.37 -7.62 -3.85
C MET A 82 6.82 -8.02 -4.15
N LYS A 83 7.47 -8.85 -3.33
CA LYS A 83 8.90 -9.17 -3.48
C LYS A 83 9.23 -9.83 -4.82
N GLY A 84 8.28 -10.59 -5.37
CA GLY A 84 8.37 -11.21 -6.70
C GLY A 84 8.30 -10.22 -7.87
N ASP A 85 7.75 -9.02 -7.65
CA ASP A 85 7.67 -7.99 -8.68
C ASP A 85 8.97 -7.17 -8.72
N ARG A 86 9.61 -7.15 -9.88
CA ARG A 86 10.83 -6.33 -10.10
C ARG A 86 10.55 -4.83 -10.04
N SER A 87 9.30 -4.41 -10.26
CA SER A 87 8.91 -3.00 -10.28
C SER A 87 7.73 -2.77 -9.35
N LYS A 88 8.02 -2.28 -8.14
CA LYS A 88 7.00 -1.89 -7.17
C LYS A 88 6.55 -0.48 -7.51
N GLU A 89 5.49 -0.37 -8.31
CA GLU A 89 4.95 0.93 -8.70
C GLU A 89 4.33 1.64 -7.49
N ARG A 90 4.73 2.90 -7.27
CA ARG A 90 4.31 3.69 -6.10
C ARG A 90 2.79 3.82 -6.00
N VAL A 91 2.11 3.99 -7.14
CA VAL A 91 0.64 4.04 -7.20
C VAL A 91 0.02 2.77 -6.63
N THR A 92 0.52 1.61 -7.04
CA THR A 92 0.04 0.30 -6.57
C THR A 92 0.30 0.08 -5.09
N VAL A 93 1.51 0.43 -4.63
CA VAL A 93 1.88 0.37 -3.20
C VAL A 93 0.95 1.26 -2.37
N TYR A 94 0.71 2.49 -2.82
CA TYR A 94 -0.13 3.46 -2.11
C TYR A 94 -1.59 3.02 -2.07
N TYR A 95 -2.09 2.46 -3.18
CA TYR A 95 -3.43 1.90 -3.26
C TYR A 95 -3.60 0.76 -2.26
N MET A 96 -2.69 -0.22 -2.27
CA MET A 96 -2.80 -1.39 -1.38
C MET A 96 -2.62 -1.03 0.09
N LEU A 97 -1.79 -0.03 0.41
CA LEU A 97 -1.70 0.50 1.78
C LEU A 97 -3.02 1.17 2.20
N ALA A 98 -3.60 2.00 1.34
CA ALA A 98 -4.88 2.65 1.63
C ALA A 98 -6.04 1.65 1.74
N ASP A 99 -6.03 0.60 0.93
CA ASP A 99 -6.96 -0.54 1.01
C ASP A 99 -6.82 -1.29 2.34
N HIS A 100 -5.58 -1.62 2.73
CA HIS A 100 -5.28 -2.30 3.99
C HIS A 100 -5.81 -1.56 5.22
N PHE A 101 -5.69 -0.23 5.24
CA PHE A 101 -6.19 0.62 6.32
C PHE A 101 -7.63 1.10 6.14
N GLY A 102 -8.33 0.69 5.07
CA GLY A 102 -9.71 1.11 4.80
C GLY A 102 -9.87 2.61 4.52
N LYS A 103 -8.80 3.28 4.04
CA LYS A 103 -8.76 4.73 3.78
C LYS A 103 -8.99 5.08 2.31
N LEU A 104 -9.40 4.12 1.47
CA LEU A 104 -9.68 4.36 0.05
C LEU A 104 -10.76 5.42 -0.15
N GLU A 105 -11.83 5.41 0.64
CA GLU A 105 -12.91 6.40 0.54
C GLU A 105 -12.42 7.84 0.80
N GLY A 106 -11.45 8.02 1.70
CA GLY A 106 -10.87 9.34 2.00
C GLY A 106 -10.00 9.91 0.88
N LEU A 107 -9.60 9.08 -0.10
CA LEU A 107 -8.84 9.52 -1.27
C LEU A 107 -9.75 10.09 -2.38
N VAL A 108 -11.02 9.66 -2.40
CA VAL A 108 -11.99 10.07 -3.40
C VAL A 108 -12.81 11.24 -2.86
N LYS A 109 -12.84 12.38 -3.58
CA LYS A 109 -13.76 13.47 -3.24
C LYS A 109 -15.19 12.99 -3.54
N PRO A 110 -16.19 13.19 -2.66
CA PRO A 110 -17.46 12.49 -2.78
C PRO A 110 -18.23 12.94 -4.02
N ALA A 111 -18.25 12.09 -5.04
CA ALA A 111 -19.32 11.97 -6.01
C ALA A 111 -19.34 10.52 -6.51
N ALA A 112 -20.39 9.80 -6.13
CA ALA A 112 -20.77 8.45 -6.55
C ALA A 112 -19.89 7.29 -6.06
N ALA A 113 -20.30 6.74 -4.91
CA ALA A 113 -20.02 5.35 -4.57
C ALA A 113 -20.62 4.40 -5.62
N PRO A 114 -19.94 3.28 -5.89
CA PRO A 114 -20.63 2.00 -5.87
C PRO A 114 -20.04 1.14 -4.75
N LYS A 115 -20.96 0.62 -3.94
CA LYS A 115 -20.74 -0.41 -2.93
C LYS A 115 -20.15 -1.68 -3.56
N ALA A 116 -19.07 -2.22 -2.99
CA ALA A 116 -18.74 -3.64 -2.87
C ALA A 116 -17.31 -3.74 -2.29
N ALA A 117 -16.96 -4.58 -1.32
CA ALA A 117 -17.71 -5.51 -0.50
C ALA A 117 -16.88 -5.74 0.77
N LYS A 118 -17.54 -5.74 1.94
CA LYS A 118 -17.00 -6.40 3.13
C LYS A 118 -16.86 -7.89 2.84
N ALA A 119 -15.65 -8.41 3.01
CA ALA A 119 -15.33 -9.78 3.38
C ALA A 119 -13.92 -9.72 4.01
N GLU A 120 -13.75 -9.68 5.34
CA GLU A 120 -13.75 -10.84 6.25
C GLU A 120 -13.08 -12.06 5.58
N ALA A 121 -11.98 -12.66 6.04
CA ALA A 121 -11.26 -12.69 7.32
C ALA A 121 -9.82 -13.16 7.01
N LYS A 122 -8.78 -13.25 7.86
CA LYS A 122 -8.61 -13.40 9.31
C LYS A 122 -7.08 -13.23 9.58
N PRO A 123 -6.61 -13.21 10.84
CA PRO A 123 -5.29 -12.76 11.28
C PRO A 123 -4.21 -13.85 11.18
N ALA A 124 -2.97 -13.42 11.12
CA ALA A 124 -1.83 -14.17 11.65
C ALA A 124 -1.00 -13.13 12.45
N ALA A 125 -1.27 -12.95 13.74
CA ALA A 125 -0.80 -13.84 14.79
C ALA A 125 0.70 -14.12 14.64
N GLU A 126 1.47 -13.19 15.20
CA GLU A 126 2.73 -13.43 15.90
C GLU A 126 2.90 -14.89 16.37
N ALA A 127 3.96 -15.55 15.88
CA ALA A 127 4.64 -16.62 16.60
C ALA A 127 5.99 -16.93 15.93
N LYS A 128 7.05 -16.31 16.43
CA LYS A 128 8.40 -16.90 16.51
C LYS A 128 9.01 -16.44 17.84
N PRO A 129 9.90 -17.20 18.53
CA PRO A 129 10.55 -18.45 18.11
C PRO A 129 10.58 -19.55 19.19
N ALA A 130 10.77 -20.81 18.80
CA ALA A 130 11.32 -21.82 19.70
C ALA A 130 12.67 -22.29 19.14
N LYS A 131 13.76 -21.88 19.80
CA LYS A 131 15.07 -22.52 19.70
C LYS A 131 15.55 -22.88 21.11
N SER A 132 16.02 -24.13 21.22
CA SER A 132 17.04 -24.65 22.13
C SER A 132 16.64 -25.22 23.51
N ALA A 133 16.80 -26.55 23.59
CA ALA A 133 17.64 -27.31 24.54
C ALA A 133 17.35 -27.28 26.05
N ALA A 134 17.07 -28.45 26.65
CA ALA A 134 17.78 -29.03 27.82
C ALA A 134 17.11 -30.30 28.39
N LYS A 135 17.80 -31.44 28.27
CA LYS A 135 18.22 -32.35 29.35
C LYS A 135 17.23 -32.65 30.50
N LYS A 136 16.73 -33.88 30.54
CA LYS A 136 16.94 -34.80 31.67
C LYS A 136 16.80 -36.25 31.21
#